data_AF-A0A6B2TDF7-F1
#
_entry.id   AF-A0A6B2TDF7-F1
#
_cell.length_a   1.000
_cell.length_b   1.000
_cell.length_c   1.000
_cell.angle_alpha   90.00
_cell.angle_beta   90.00
_cell.angle_gamma   90.00
#
_symmetry.space_group_name_H-M   'P 1'
#
loop_
_entity.id
_entity.type
_entity.pdbx_description
1 polymer ?
#
loop_
_entity_poly.entity_id
_entity_poly.type
_entity_poly.pdbx_seq_one_letter_code
_entity_poly.pdbx_strand_id
1 'polypeptide(L)'
;AKLARTAQLARADDRVVDAVRRVLDEDAPPPRLRGEIRLHLSVVLRNQSGGALDSLNEVARAIPDLELTDPQTAARAMAVAAIPSIKGWPVERHLHWLDRCEALDGQVTEPGARAAVAAN
;
A
#
# COMPACT_ATOMS: atom_id res chain seq x y z
N ALA A 1 -0.91 -17.40 0.80
CA ALA A 1 0.24 -17.42 -0.15
C ALA A 1 -0.17 -17.64 -1.63
N LYS A 2 -0.86 -18.73 -2.01
CA LYS A 2 -1.23 -18.98 -3.43
C LYS A 2 -2.30 -18.02 -3.99
N LEU A 3 -3.32 -17.66 -3.20
CA LEU A 3 -4.36 -16.72 -3.63
C LEU A 3 -3.82 -15.31 -3.93
N ALA A 4 -2.89 -14.81 -3.11
CA ALA A 4 -2.25 -13.51 -3.32
C ALA A 4 -1.46 -13.44 -4.63
N ARG A 5 -0.82 -14.54 -5.05
CA ARG A 5 -0.06 -14.62 -6.30
C ARG A 5 -0.95 -14.73 -7.54
N THR A 6 -2.09 -15.43 -7.44
CA THR A 6 -3.05 -15.51 -8.56
C THR A 6 -3.80 -14.19 -8.75
N ALA A 7 -4.13 -13.49 -7.66
CA ALA A 7 -4.72 -12.15 -7.70
C ALA A 7 -3.75 -11.08 -8.25
N GLN A 8 -2.44 -11.30 -8.14
CA GLN A 8 -1.39 -10.46 -8.73
C GLN A 8 -1.30 -10.53 -10.26
N LEU A 9 -1.91 -11.53 -10.91
CA LEU A 9 -1.80 -11.73 -12.36
C LEU A 9 -3.16 -11.78 -13.06
N ALA A 10 -4.25 -11.93 -12.30
CA ALA A 10 -5.60 -11.94 -12.82
C ALA A 10 -6.24 -10.56 -12.69
N ARG A 11 -7.03 -10.16 -13.69
CA ARG A 11 -8.06 -9.14 -13.49
C ARG A 11 -9.08 -9.72 -12.51
N ALA A 12 -9.19 -9.14 -11.32
CA ALA A 12 -10.27 -9.50 -10.43
C ALA A 12 -11.59 -9.02 -11.02
N ASP A 13 -12.67 -9.76 -10.78
CA ASP A 13 -14.04 -9.26 -11.00
C ASP A 13 -14.26 -8.06 -10.08
N ASP A 14 -14.90 -7.00 -10.57
CA ASP A 14 -15.23 -5.80 -9.80
C ASP A 14 -16.00 -6.15 -8.50
N ARG A 15 -16.80 -7.22 -8.53
CA ARG A 15 -17.51 -7.75 -7.35
C ARG A 15 -16.57 -8.15 -6.21
N VAL A 16 -15.37 -8.64 -6.53
CA VAL A 16 -14.37 -9.01 -5.51
C VAL A 16 -13.77 -7.75 -4.87
N VAL A 17 -13.46 -6.74 -5.68
CA VAL A 17 -12.97 -5.44 -5.19
C VAL A 17 -14.01 -4.79 -4.28
N ASP A 18 -15.27 -4.80 -4.69
CA ASP A 18 -16.36 -4.23 -3.91
C ASP A 18 -16.61 -5.00 -2.59
N ALA A 19 -16.52 -6.32 -2.62
CA ALA A 19 -16.64 -7.12 -1.40
C ALA A 19 -15.51 -6.82 -0.41
N VAL A 20 -14.27 -6.68 -0.88
CA VAL A 20 -13.12 -6.33 0.00
C VAL A 20 -13.27 -4.91 0.57
N ARG A 21 -13.72 -3.95 -0.24
CA ARG A 21 -14.02 -2.58 0.23
C ARG A 21 -15.10 -2.60 1.30
N ARG A 22 -16.17 -3.37 1.10
CA ARG A 22 -17.23 -3.54 2.10
C ARG A 22 -16.69 -4.06 3.43
N VAL A 23 -15.86 -5.11 3.42
CA VAL A 23 -15.23 -5.63 4.64
C VAL A 23 -14.39 -4.56 5.34
N LEU A 24 -13.62 -3.77 4.58
CA LEU A 24 -12.81 -2.67 5.14
C LEU A 24 -13.66 -1.57 5.79
N ASP A 25 -14.85 -1.30 5.25
CA ASP A 25 -15.72 -0.20 5.68
C ASP A 25 -16.72 -0.62 6.77
N GLU A 26 -17.31 -1.81 6.66
CA GLU A 26 -18.40 -2.29 7.54
C GLU A 26 -17.90 -3.12 8.72
N ASP A 27 -16.91 -4.00 8.50
CA ASP A 27 -16.43 -4.92 9.54
C ASP A 27 -15.31 -4.30 10.40
N ALA A 28 -14.81 -3.13 10.00
CA ALA A 28 -13.79 -2.35 10.70
C ALA A 28 -12.66 -3.21 11.31
N PRO A 29 -11.93 -4.01 10.48
CA PRO A 29 -10.96 -4.96 10.98
C PRO A 29 -9.89 -4.27 11.85
N PRO A 30 -9.25 -5.01 12.79
CA PRO A 30 -8.17 -4.46 13.60
C PRO A 30 -7.08 -3.81 12.73
N PRO A 31 -6.41 -2.74 13.19
CA PRO A 31 -5.50 -1.94 12.37
C PRO A 31 -4.52 -2.77 11.54
N ARG A 32 -3.82 -3.72 12.19
CA ARG A 32 -2.88 -4.60 11.50
C ARG A 32 -3.49 -5.28 10.27
N LEU A 33 -4.62 -5.95 10.46
CA LEU A 33 -5.31 -6.68 9.40
C LEU A 33 -5.87 -5.72 8.34
N ARG A 34 -6.39 -4.57 8.76
CA ARG A 34 -6.89 -3.54 7.85
C ARG A 34 -5.79 -3.02 6.92
N GLY A 35 -4.60 -2.72 7.46
CA GLY A 35 -3.44 -2.32 6.68
C GLY A 35 -2.98 -3.40 5.69
N GLU A 36 -2.89 -4.66 6.14
CA GLU A 36 -2.54 -5.80 5.29
C GLU A 36 -3.54 -6.00 4.14
N ILE A 37 -4.85 -5.95 4.43
CA ILE A 37 -5.91 -6.08 3.41
C ILE A 37 -5.81 -4.94 2.38
N ARG A 38 -5.61 -3.68 2.82
CA ARG A 38 -5.45 -2.54 1.91
C ARG A 38 -4.23 -2.68 1.00
N LEU A 39 -3.11 -3.19 1.50
CA LEU A 39 -1.95 -3.48 0.64
C LEU A 39 -2.26 -4.57 -0.39
N HIS A 40 -2.94 -5.65 0.00
CA HIS A 40 -3.37 -6.67 -0.97
C HIS A 40 -4.35 -6.12 -2.01
N LEU A 41 -5.30 -5.29 -1.60
CA LEU A 41 -6.23 -4.61 -2.51
C LEU A 41 -5.49 -3.69 -3.48
N SER A 42 -4.49 -2.94 -3.01
CA SER A 42 -3.69 -2.05 -3.85
C SER A 42 -3.01 -2.80 -5.01
N VAL A 43 -2.53 -4.03 -4.75
CA VAL A 43 -1.90 -4.88 -5.76
C VAL A 43 -2.91 -5.35 -6.79
N VAL A 44 -4.10 -5.75 -6.35
CA VAL A 44 -5.20 -6.10 -7.27
C VAL A 44 -5.54 -4.92 -8.17
N LEU A 45 -5.75 -3.74 -7.59
CA LEU A 45 -6.10 -2.51 -8.32
C LEU A 45 -5.01 -2.10 -9.32
N ARG A 46 -3.73 -2.28 -8.97
CA ARG A 46 -2.60 -1.93 -9.87
C ARG A 46 -2.65 -2.71 -11.19
N ASN A 47 -3.23 -3.91 -11.17
CA ASN A 47 -3.35 -4.78 -12.33
C ASN A 47 -4.63 -4.54 -13.14
N GLN A 48 -5.55 -3.71 -12.65
CA GLN A 48 -6.77 -3.36 -13.36
C GLN A 48 -6.53 -2.21 -14.34
N SER A 49 -7.32 -2.18 -15.42
CA SER A 49 -7.31 -1.04 -16.35
C SER A 49 -7.74 0.23 -15.62
N GLY A 50 -6.86 1.23 -15.57
CA GLY A 50 -7.12 2.50 -14.88
C GLY A 50 -6.99 2.47 -13.36
N GLY A 51 -6.70 1.32 -12.74
CA GLY A 51 -6.67 1.17 -11.28
C GLY A 51 -5.39 1.68 -10.60
N ALA A 52 -4.47 2.31 -11.33
CA ALA A 52 -3.18 2.74 -10.78
C ALA A 52 -3.29 3.84 -9.71
N LEU A 53 -4.22 4.80 -9.88
CA LEU A 53 -4.46 5.84 -8.86
C LEU A 53 -5.16 5.26 -7.63
N ASP A 54 -6.16 4.40 -7.83
CA ASP A 54 -6.85 3.72 -6.73
C ASP A 54 -5.89 2.83 -5.94
N SER A 55 -4.97 2.16 -6.63
CA SER A 55 -3.88 1.41 -6.01
C SER A 55 -3.05 2.29 -5.08
N LEU A 56 -2.55 3.43 -5.55
CA LEU A 56 -1.77 4.35 -4.72
C LEU A 56 -2.57 4.90 -3.53
N ASN A 57 -3.86 5.18 -3.71
CA ASN A 57 -4.73 5.60 -2.63
C ASN A 57 -4.86 4.52 -1.55
N GLU A 58 -5.00 3.24 -1.93
CA GLU A 58 -5.06 2.15 -0.96
C GLU A 58 -3.73 1.90 -0.26
N VAL A 59 -2.59 2.05 -0.95
CA VAL A 59 -1.26 2.05 -0.30
C VAL A 59 -1.21 3.14 0.77
N ALA A 60 -1.56 4.38 0.42
CA ALA A 60 -1.50 5.51 1.35
C ALA A 60 -2.43 5.32 2.58
N ARG A 61 -3.62 4.74 2.38
CA ARG A 61 -4.57 4.44 3.46
C ARG A 61 -4.09 3.31 4.38
N ALA A 62 -3.26 2.40 3.90
CA ALA A 62 -2.72 1.30 4.71
C ALA A 62 -1.64 1.78 5.69
N ILE A 63 -0.90 2.83 5.33
CA ILE A 63 0.31 3.25 6.05
C ILE A 63 0.06 3.55 7.54
N PRO A 64 -0.96 4.34 7.95
CA PRO A 64 -1.17 4.66 9.37
C PRO A 64 -1.43 3.42 10.23
N ASP A 65 -2.12 2.43 9.69
CA ASP A 65 -2.42 1.17 10.39
C ASP A 65 -1.17 0.29 10.54
N LEU A 66 -0.33 0.28 9.51
CA LEU A 66 0.90 -0.51 9.47
C LEU A 66 1.99 0.12 10.31
N GLU A 67 2.11 1.45 10.36
CA GLU A 67 3.12 2.12 11.18
C GLU A 67 2.99 1.74 12.66
N LEU A 68 1.76 1.51 13.14
CA LEU A 68 1.47 1.08 14.50
C LEU A 68 1.81 -0.40 14.77
N THR A 69 1.83 -1.25 13.73
CA THR A 69 1.75 -2.71 13.91
C THR A 69 2.86 -3.49 13.20
N ASP A 70 3.45 -2.91 12.16
CA ASP A 70 4.54 -3.40 11.34
C ASP A 70 5.28 -2.22 10.62
N PRO A 71 6.18 -1.52 11.32
CA PRO A 71 6.95 -0.40 10.76
C PRO A 71 7.76 -0.75 9.50
N GLN A 72 8.18 -2.01 9.37
CA GLN A 72 8.98 -2.46 8.21
C GLN A 72 8.13 -2.47 6.93
N THR A 73 6.88 -2.93 7.05
CA THR A 73 5.93 -2.90 5.94
C THR A 73 5.42 -1.48 5.66
N ALA A 74 5.24 -0.67 6.71
CA ALA A 74 4.89 0.74 6.56
C ALA A 74 5.95 1.51 5.75
N ALA A 75 7.23 1.35 6.09
CA ALA A 75 8.33 2.00 5.36
C ALA A 75 8.34 1.61 3.87
N ARG A 76 8.11 0.32 3.55
CA ARG A 76 7.99 -0.12 2.15
C ARG A 76 6.79 0.49 1.44
N ALA A 77 5.65 0.61 2.11
CA ALA A 77 4.46 1.24 1.56
C ALA A 77 4.69 2.74 1.31
N MET A 78 5.38 3.45 2.21
CA MET A 78 5.78 4.84 2.02
C MET A 78 6.73 4.99 0.82
N ALA A 79 7.75 4.13 0.73
CA ALA A 79 8.66 4.09 -0.41
C ALA A 79 7.92 3.88 -1.74
N VAL A 80 6.91 3.00 -1.79
CA VAL A 80 6.07 2.84 -2.99
C VAL A 80 5.26 4.10 -3.30
N ALA A 81 4.70 4.73 -2.27
CA ALA A 81 3.90 5.94 -2.43
C ALA A 81 4.76 7.17 -2.81
N ALA A 82 6.03 7.21 -2.45
CA ALA A 82 6.95 8.30 -2.81
C ALA A 82 7.28 8.33 -4.32
N ILE A 83 7.26 7.19 -5.01
CA ILE A 83 7.65 7.12 -6.43
C ILE A 83 6.57 7.77 -7.34
N PRO A 84 6.90 8.85 -8.09
CA PRO A 84 5.97 9.54 -8.99
C PRO A 84 5.80 8.81 -10.33
N SER A 85 5.41 7.53 -10.30
CA SER A 85 5.31 6.67 -11.50
C SER A 85 3.96 6.74 -12.21
N ILE A 86 2.93 7.32 -11.58
CA ILE A 86 1.55 7.36 -12.09
C ILE A 86 1.09 8.81 -12.23
N LYS A 87 0.52 9.16 -13.38
CA LYS A 87 -0.08 10.49 -13.60
C LYS A 87 -1.36 10.65 -12.78
N GLY A 88 -1.56 11.83 -12.20
CA GLY A 88 -2.82 12.23 -11.57
C GLY A 88 -2.84 12.16 -10.04
N TRP A 89 -1.78 11.66 -9.40
CA TRP A 89 -1.60 11.83 -7.95
C TRP A 89 -0.79 13.12 -7.70
N PRO A 90 -1.20 13.99 -6.77
CA PRO A 90 -0.49 15.24 -6.50
C PRO A 90 0.96 15.02 -6.08
N VAL A 91 1.88 15.84 -6.60
CA VAL A 91 3.32 15.74 -6.28
C VAL A 91 3.57 15.92 -4.78
N GLU A 92 2.80 16.77 -4.13
CA GLU A 92 2.88 17.03 -2.69
C GLU A 92 2.62 15.76 -1.87
N ARG A 93 1.81 14.82 -2.38
CA ARG A 93 1.59 13.53 -1.71
C ARG A 93 2.78 12.60 -1.86
N HIS A 94 3.43 12.59 -3.02
CA HIS A 94 4.67 11.84 -3.21
C HIS A 94 5.76 12.37 -2.26
N LEU A 95 5.95 13.70 -2.21
CA LEU A 95 6.90 14.34 -1.30
C LEU A 95 6.58 14.07 0.17
N HIS A 96 5.31 14.15 0.56
CA HIS A 96 4.89 13.81 1.92
C HIS A 96 5.36 12.41 2.33
N TRP A 97 5.20 11.41 1.45
CA TRP A 97 5.62 10.05 1.76
C TRP A 97 7.13 9.85 1.70
N LEU A 98 7.84 10.60 0.86
CA LEU A 98 9.31 10.63 0.85
C LEU A 98 9.84 11.08 2.22
N ASP A 99 9.41 12.26 2.68
CA ASP A 99 9.83 12.83 3.98
C ASP A 99 9.51 11.88 5.15
N ARG A 100 8.33 11.25 5.11
CA ARG A 100 7.88 10.30 6.13
C ARG A 100 8.71 9.02 6.14
N CYS A 101 9.09 8.54 4.96
CA CYS A 101 9.90 7.33 4.79
C CYS A 101 11.30 7.53 5.38
N GLU A 102 11.93 8.67 5.10
CA GLU A 102 13.24 9.04 5.65
C GLU A 102 13.21 9.18 7.18
N ALA A 103 12.13 9.74 7.73
CA ALA A 103 11.96 9.87 9.18
C ALA A 103 11.85 8.52 9.92
N LEU A 104 11.51 7.43 9.20
CA LEU A 104 11.36 6.09 9.76
C LEU A 104 12.67 5.28 9.78
N ASP A 105 13.75 5.75 9.14
CA ASP A 105 14.98 4.96 8.92
C ASP A 105 15.54 4.34 10.23
N GLY A 106 15.49 5.07 11.35
CA GLY A 106 15.94 4.58 12.66
C GLY A 106 15.10 3.45 13.27
N GLN A 107 13.89 3.20 12.76
CA GLN A 107 12.98 2.13 13.21
C GLN A 107 12.95 0.93 12.26
N VAL A 108 13.56 1.07 11.07
CA VAL A 108 13.57 0.04 10.03
C VAL A 108 14.82 -0.83 10.19
N THR A 109 14.65 -2.06 10.67
CA THR A 109 15.76 -3.00 10.87
C THR A 109 15.89 -4.00 9.73
N GLU A 110 14.82 -4.22 8.97
CA GLU A 110 14.77 -5.20 7.90
C GLU A 110 15.55 -4.67 6.67
N PRO A 111 16.55 -5.42 6.16
CA PRO A 111 17.40 -4.94 5.07
C PRO A 111 16.62 -4.56 3.79
N GLY A 112 15.60 -5.33 3.41
CA GLY A 112 14.79 -5.04 2.24
C GLY A 112 13.97 -3.75 2.38
N ALA A 113 13.44 -3.48 3.56
CA ALA A 113 12.73 -2.23 3.85
C ALA A 113 13.68 -1.02 3.80
N ARG A 114 14.89 -1.11 4.39
CA ARG A 114 15.91 -0.04 4.28
C ARG A 114 16.32 0.21 2.83
N ALA A 115 16.51 -0.84 2.04
CA ALA A 115 16.83 -0.71 0.62
C ALA A 115 15.70 -0.04 -0.17
N ALA A 116 14.44 -0.30 0.18
CA ALA A 116 13.30 0.36 -0.45
C ALA A 116 13.24 1.86 -0.13
N VAL A 117 13.53 2.25 1.11
CA VAL A 117 13.64 3.67 1.51
C VAL A 117 14.76 4.34 0.72
N ALA A 118 15.97 3.78 0.73
CA ALA A 118 17.16 4.34 0.10
C ALA A 118 17.10 4.41 -1.45
N ALA A 119 16.12 3.77 -2.08
CA ALA A 119 15.95 3.79 -3.53
C ALA A 119 15.08 4.95 -4.05
N ASN A 120 14.45 5.72 -3.15
CA ASN A 120 13.76 6.98 -3.49
C ASN A 120 14.71 8.16 -3.38
#